data_AF-A0A5A9W2N2-F1
#
_entry.id   AF-A0A5A9W2N2-F1
#
_cell.length_a   1.000
_cell.length_b   1.000
_cell.length_c   1.000
_cell.angle_alpha   90.00
_cell.angle_beta   90.00
_cell.angle_gamma   90.00
#
_symmetry.space_group_name_H-M   'P 1'
#
loop_
_entity.id
_entity.type
_entity.pdbx_description
1 polymer ?
#
loop_
_entity_poly.entity_id
_entity_poly.type
_entity_poly.pdbx_seq_one_letter_code
_entity_poly.pdbx_strand_id
1 'polypeptide(L)' 'GEEIPAGTFIMTGGITAAVSVKKGDSINIRYQDLGSITAKFV' A
#
# COMPACT_ATOMS: atom_id res chain seq x y z
N GLY A 1 -12.07 -23.41 15.06
CA GLY A 1 -12.43 -22.26 14.21
C GLY A 1 -11.29 -21.29 14.29
N GLU A 2 -10.85 -20.75 13.16
CA GLU A 2 -9.85 -19.69 13.18
C GLU A 2 -10.55 -18.33 13.18
N GLU A 3 -10.02 -17.40 13.96
CA GLU A 3 -10.52 -16.03 14.08
C GLU A 3 -9.35 -15.06 13.90
N ILE A 4 -9.65 -13.87 13.39
CA ILE A 4 -8.66 -12.81 13.26
C ILE A 4 -8.58 -12.05 14.58
N PRO A 5 -7.43 -12.06 15.28
CA PRO A 5 -7.31 -11.40 16.58
C PRO A 5 -7.54 -9.89 16.51
N ALA A 6 -7.99 -9.31 17.61
CA ALA A 6 -8.07 -7.86 17.75
C ALA A 6 -6.72 -7.19 17.48
N GLY A 7 -6.73 -6.10 16.73
CA GLY A 7 -5.53 -5.37 16.31
C GLY A 7 -4.83 -5.92 15.07
N THR A 8 -5.36 -6.97 14.43
CA THR A 8 -4.82 -7.45 13.16
C THR A 8 -5.06 -6.44 12.04
N PHE A 9 -3.99 -6.03 11.36
CA PHE A 9 -4.07 -5.16 10.19
C PHE A 9 -4.26 -6.01 8.92
N ILE A 10 -5.36 -5.77 8.19
CA ILE A 10 -5.71 -6.49 6.97
C ILE A 10 -5.60 -5.56 5.77
N MET A 11 -4.76 -5.91 4.80
CA MET A 11 -4.71 -5.25 3.50
C MET A 11 -5.67 -5.97 2.54
N THR A 12 -6.81 -5.35 2.24
CA THR A 12 -7.94 -6.00 1.57
C THR A 12 -7.71 -6.34 0.09
N GLY A 13 -6.70 -5.74 -0.54
CA GLY A 13 -6.31 -6.02 -1.92
C GLY A 13 -5.68 -4.83 -2.64
N GLY A 14 -5.06 -5.07 -3.79
CA GLY A 14 -4.56 -4.03 -4.68
C GLY A 14 -5.68 -3.48 -5.57
N ILE A 15 -5.84 -2.15 -5.62
CA ILE A 15 -6.91 -1.51 -6.39
C ILE A 15 -6.57 -1.44 -7.89
N THR A 16 -5.29 -1.32 -8.24
CA THR A 16 -4.81 -1.24 -9.63
C THR A 16 -3.87 -2.40 -9.95
N ALA A 17 -3.56 -2.59 -11.24
CA ALA A 17 -2.49 -3.49 -11.65
C ALA A 17 -1.18 -3.15 -10.90
N ALA A 18 -0.40 -4.19 -10.59
CA ALA A 18 0.90 -4.04 -9.96
C ALA A 18 1.85 -3.26 -10.89
N VAL A 19 2.59 -2.32 -10.32
CA VAL A 19 3.56 -1.51 -11.05
C VAL A 19 4.96 -1.95 -10.63
N SER A 20 5.79 -2.37 -11.60
CA SER A 20 7.18 -2.72 -11.33
C SER A 20 8.01 -1.47 -11.06
N VAL A 21 8.87 -1.54 -10.05
CA VAL A 21 9.73 -0.45 -9.58
C VAL A 21 11.20 -0.88 -9.65
N LYS A 22 12.09 0.10 -9.80
CA LYS A 22 13.54 -0.05 -9.88
C LYS A 22 14.21 0.82 -8.81
N LYS A 23 15.49 0.54 -8.55
CA LYS A 23 16.32 1.37 -7.67
C LYS A 23 16.35 2.81 -8.20
N GLY A 24 16.07 3.76 -7.32
CA GLY A 24 15.96 5.19 -7.62
C GLY A 24 14.52 5.69 -7.80
N ASP A 25 13.55 4.79 -8.03
CA ASP A 25 12.17 5.19 -8.27
C ASP A 25 11.53 5.80 -7.03
N SER A 26 10.66 6.78 -7.25
CA SER A 26 9.83 7.38 -6.20
C SER A 26 8.37 7.26 -6.59
N ILE A 27 7.55 6.72 -5.69
CA ILE A 27 6.11 6.53 -5.88
C ILE A 27 5.32 7.44 -4.95
N ASN A 28 4.19 7.95 -5.43
CA ASN A 28 3.23 8.74 -4.67
C ASN A 28 1.81 8.25 -5.00
N ILE A 29 1.16 7.64 -4.01
CA ILE A 29 -0.23 7.21 -4.10
C ILE A 29 -1.09 8.24 -3.39
N ARG A 30 -2.07 8.81 -4.09
CA ARG A 30 -3.01 9.80 -3.55
C ARG A 30 -4.36 9.14 -3.33
N TYR A 31 -4.80 9.15 -2.09
CA TYR A 31 -6.13 8.70 -1.70
C TYR A 31 -7.01 9.92 -1.48
N GLN A 32 -8.13 9.97 -2.18
CA GLN A 32 -9.10 11.06 -2.01
C GLN A 32 -9.49 11.17 -0.54
N ASP A 33 -9.34 12.39 0.02
CA ASP A 33 -9.67 12.74 1.41
C ASP A 33 -8.91 11.97 2.51
N LEU A 34 -8.00 11.05 2.15
CA LEU A 34 -7.15 10.29 3.07
C LEU A 34 -5.66 10.65 2.96
N GLY A 35 -5.33 11.63 2.11
CA GLY A 35 -3.96 12.12 1.93
C GLY A 35 -3.16 11.32 0.92
N SER A 36 -1.84 11.25 1.11
CA SER A 36 -0.93 10.57 0.19
C SER A 36 0.12 9.73 0.89
N ILE A 37 0.44 8.58 0.31
CA ILE A 37 1.52 7.70 0.75
C ILE A 37 2.64 7.77 -0.28
N THR A 38 3.85 8.09 0.18
CA THR A 38 5.03 8.18 -0.67
C THR A 38 6.10 7.19 -0.24
N ALA A 39 6.76 6.56 -1.20
CA ALA A 39 7.93 5.72 -0.96
C ALA A 39 9.02 5.99 -2.00
N LYS A 40 10.28 5.82 -1.60
CA LYS A 40 11.45 5.89 -2.49
C LYS A 40 12.23 4.59 -2.40
N PHE A 41 12.52 4.00 -3.53
CA PHE A 41 13.37 2.83 -3.66
C PHE A 41 14.82 3.32 -3.73
N VAL A 42 15.63 3.11 -2.69
CA VAL A 42 17.02 3.60 -2.56
C VAL A 42 18.07 2.56 -2.89
#